data_AF-A0A8H6CWI2-F1
#
_entry.id   AF-A0A8H6CWI2-F1
#
_cell.length_a   1.000
_cell.length_b   1.000
_cell.length_c   1.000
_cell.angle_alpha   90.00
_cell.angle_beta   90.00
_cell.angle_gamma   90.00
#
_symmetry.space_group_name_H-M   'P 1'
#
loop_
_entity.id
_entity.type
_entity.pdbx_description
1 polymer ?
#
loop_
_entity_poly.entity_id
_entity_poly.type
_entity_poly.pdbx_seq_one_letter_code
_entity_poly.pdbx_strand_id
1 'polypeptide(L)'
;MKVLGLLALVLALFQLGVSAAAAPEEPPTCGALCIEEEAIKSPCGLNTTCICTNVELNEKISVCVAANCTVRESLLVQSYSKHTCKAPSRDRTTLVWVIGIVFLILGLIGFGLRVMARVFVVKQTWGSDDWVMLFAVALMIPLNALSVQNGSIARGTR
;
A
#
# COMPACT_ATOMS: atom_id res chain seq x y z
N MET A 1 -26.59 5.56 21.74
CA MET A 1 -26.31 4.11 21.88
C MET A 1 -26.45 3.34 20.56
N LYS A 2 -27.57 3.46 19.82
CA LYS A 2 -27.76 2.77 18.52
C LYS A 2 -26.75 3.16 17.44
N VAL A 3 -26.37 4.45 17.35
CA VAL A 3 -25.40 4.96 16.37
C VAL A 3 -23.99 4.46 16.64
N LEU A 4 -23.58 4.33 17.91
CA LEU A 4 -22.28 3.76 18.29
C LEU A 4 -22.19 2.27 17.91
N GLY A 5 -23.27 1.51 18.13
CA GLY A 5 -23.34 0.10 17.75
C GLY A 5 -23.27 -0.12 16.24
N LEU A 6 -23.93 0.74 15.45
CA LEU A 6 -23.89 0.70 13.99
C LEU A 6 -22.51 1.09 13.44
N LEU A 7 -21.86 2.09 14.03
CA LEU A 7 -20.50 2.51 13.64
C LEU A 7 -19.46 1.42 13.94
N ALA A 8 -19.56 0.77 15.11
CA ALA A 8 -18.70 -0.35 15.49
C ALA A 8 -18.90 -1.58 14.61
N LEU A 9 -20.15 -1.87 14.21
CA LEU A 9 -20.47 -2.96 13.29
C LEU A 9 -19.91 -2.70 11.89
N VAL A 10 -20.00 -1.46 11.38
CA VAL A 10 -19.44 -1.07 10.08
C VAL A 10 -17.91 -1.13 10.10
N LEU A 11 -17.26 -0.68 11.19
CA LEU A 11 -15.81 -0.83 11.39
C LEU A 11 -15.39 -2.30 11.41
N ALA A 12 -16.16 -3.19 12.04
CA ALA A 12 -15.86 -4.62 12.11
C ALA A 12 -16.08 -5.36 10.78
N LEU A 13 -17.14 -5.02 10.04
CA LEU A 13 -17.47 -5.67 8.77
C LEU A 13 -16.52 -5.29 7.63
N PHE A 14 -15.89 -4.11 7.68
CA PHE A 14 -14.96 -3.67 6.64
C PHE A 14 -13.55 -4.31 6.76
N GLN A 15 -13.18 -4.86 7.93
CA GLN A 15 -11.91 -5.56 8.12
C GLN A 15 -11.88 -6.96 7.46
N LEU A 16 -13.03 -7.52 7.09
CA LEU A 16 -13.15 -8.90 6.58
C LEU A 16 -13.04 -9.01 5.04
N GLY A 17 -13.04 -7.89 4.31
CA GLY A 17 -13.13 -7.89 2.84
C GLY A 17 -11.83 -7.72 2.06
N VAL A 18 -10.66 -7.66 2.71
CA VAL A 18 -9.41 -7.30 2.04
C VAL A 18 -8.65 -8.56 1.63
N SER A 19 -8.80 -8.97 0.37
CA SER A 19 -7.95 -10.01 -0.24
C SER A 19 -6.58 -9.45 -0.60
N ALA A 20 -5.53 -10.10 -0.09
CA ALA A 20 -4.15 -9.77 -0.44
C ALA A 20 -3.84 -10.21 -1.88
N ALA A 21 -3.40 -9.28 -2.75
CA ALA A 21 -2.83 -9.62 -4.05
C ALA A 21 -1.43 -10.23 -3.87
N ALA A 22 -1.22 -11.44 -4.39
CA ALA A 22 0.04 -12.16 -4.32
C ALA A 22 1.07 -11.59 -5.31
N ALA A 23 2.36 -11.72 -4.98
CA ALA A 23 3.44 -11.48 -5.94
C ALA A 23 3.39 -12.56 -7.06
N PRO A 24 3.62 -12.18 -8.32
CA PRO A 24 3.67 -13.15 -9.41
C PRO A 24 4.94 -14.02 -9.30
N GLU A 25 4.79 -15.33 -9.50
CA GLU A 25 5.93 -16.28 -9.55
C GLU A 25 6.79 -16.09 -10.80
N GLU A 26 6.24 -15.46 -11.85
CA GLU A 26 6.93 -15.23 -13.12
C GLU A 26 7.01 -13.73 -13.43
N PRO A 27 8.14 -13.24 -13.95
CA PRO A 27 8.23 -11.88 -14.44
C PRO A 27 7.34 -11.76 -15.69
N PRO A 28 6.63 -10.64 -15.86
CA PRO A 28 5.88 -10.42 -17.08
C PRO A 28 6.80 -10.36 -18.30
N THR A 29 6.25 -10.72 -19.46
CA THR A 29 6.99 -10.86 -20.71
C THR A 29 7.85 -9.64 -21.05
N CYS A 30 7.33 -8.43 -20.85
CA CYS A 30 8.09 -7.19 -21.08
C CYS A 30 9.31 -7.04 -20.15
N GLY A 31 9.15 -7.42 -18.88
CA GLY A 31 10.23 -7.40 -17.91
C GLY A 31 11.31 -8.43 -18.18
N ALA A 32 10.91 -9.65 -18.56
CA ALA A 32 11.83 -10.72 -18.93
C ALA A 32 12.73 -10.30 -20.11
N LEU A 33 12.15 -9.68 -21.14
CA LEU A 33 12.91 -9.19 -22.30
C LEU A 33 13.94 -8.12 -21.93
N CYS A 34 13.57 -7.14 -21.09
CA CYS A 34 14.52 -6.11 -20.63
C CYS A 34 15.65 -6.70 -19.76
N ILE A 35 15.35 -7.71 -18.94
CA ILE A 35 16.37 -8.41 -18.15
C ILE A 35 17.31 -9.16 -19.08
N GLU A 36 16.80 -9.92 -20.06
CA GLU A 36 17.62 -10.67 -21.01
C GLU A 36 18.49 -9.77 -21.88
N GLU A 37 17.92 -8.69 -22.44
CA GLU A 37 18.63 -7.77 -23.33
C GLU A 37 19.82 -7.12 -22.62
N GLU A 38 19.61 -6.60 -21.42
CA GLU A 38 20.67 -5.94 -20.65
C GLU A 38 21.63 -6.95 -20.01
N ALA A 39 21.15 -8.15 -19.65
CA ALA A 39 21.98 -9.24 -19.15
C ALA A 39 22.99 -9.73 -20.19
N ILE A 40 22.60 -9.84 -21.47
CA ILE A 40 23.48 -10.27 -22.57
C ILE A 40 24.52 -9.18 -22.91
N LYS A 41 24.15 -7.90 -22.80
CA LYS A 41 25.08 -6.77 -23.01
C LYS A 41 26.11 -6.62 -21.87
N SER A 42 25.85 -7.25 -20.72
CA SER A 42 26.66 -7.16 -19.51
C SER A 42 27.53 -8.41 -19.30
N PRO A 43 28.65 -8.33 -18.58
CA PRO A 43 29.45 -9.52 -18.23
C PRO A 43 28.70 -10.55 -17.36
N CYS A 44 27.52 -10.22 -16.82
CA CYS A 44 26.74 -11.14 -16.00
C CYS A 44 26.06 -12.27 -16.77
N GLY A 45 25.69 -12.07 -18.04
CA GLY A 45 24.84 -13.02 -18.76
C GLY A 45 23.56 -13.36 -17.98
N LEU A 46 23.03 -14.58 -18.15
CA LEU A 46 21.83 -15.09 -17.46
C LEU A 46 22.08 -15.54 -16.00
N ASN A 47 23.21 -15.14 -15.39
CA ASN A 47 23.51 -15.50 -14.00
C ASN A 47 22.71 -14.60 -13.04
N THR A 48 21.67 -15.17 -12.43
CA THR A 48 20.77 -14.47 -11.48
C THR A 48 21.53 -13.79 -10.34
N THR A 49 22.53 -14.47 -9.75
CA THR A 49 23.36 -13.90 -8.67
C THR A 49 24.15 -12.67 -9.11
N CYS A 50 24.64 -12.64 -10.35
CA CYS A 50 25.39 -11.51 -10.88
C CYS A 50 24.46 -10.33 -11.19
N ILE A 51 23.28 -10.61 -11.76
CA ILE A 51 22.24 -9.60 -12.01
C ILE A 51 21.81 -8.94 -10.68
N CYS A 52 21.62 -9.73 -9.63
CA CYS A 52 21.21 -9.22 -8.32
C CYS A 52 22.27 -8.38 -7.60
N THR A 53 23.56 -8.59 -7.90
CA THR A 53 24.67 -7.88 -7.23
C THR A 53 25.18 -6.67 -8.01
N ASN A 54 24.96 -6.63 -9.33
CA ASN A 54 25.47 -5.57 -10.19
C ASN A 54 24.51 -4.37 -10.26
N VAL A 55 24.89 -3.27 -9.62
CA VAL A 55 24.04 -2.06 -9.50
C VAL A 55 23.86 -1.34 -10.85
N GLU A 56 24.92 -1.26 -11.66
CA GLU A 56 24.86 -0.59 -12.97
C GLU A 56 23.92 -1.34 -13.93
N LEU A 57 23.96 -2.67 -13.90
CA LEU A 57 23.05 -3.49 -14.69
C LEU A 57 21.59 -3.32 -14.25
N ASN A 58 21.32 -3.30 -12.94
CA ASN A 58 19.97 -3.07 -12.43
C ASN A 58 19.42 -1.68 -12.77
N GLU A 59 20.28 -0.66 -12.86
CA GLU A 59 19.87 0.66 -13.32
C GLU A 59 19.45 0.63 -14.79
N LYS A 60 20.24 0.00 -15.67
CA LYS A 60 19.90 -0.14 -17.10
C LYS A 60 18.62 -0.95 -17.33
N ILE A 61 18.43 -2.05 -16.58
CA ILE A 61 17.19 -2.83 -16.61
C ILE A 61 16.00 -1.96 -16.17
N SER A 62 16.16 -1.14 -15.12
CA SER A 62 15.09 -0.27 -14.64
C SER A 62 14.71 0.82 -15.66
N VAL A 63 15.68 1.36 -16.40
CA VAL A 63 15.47 2.31 -17.48
C VAL A 63 14.74 1.65 -18.65
N CYS A 64 15.14 0.43 -19.04
CA CYS A 64 14.45 -0.34 -20.09
C CYS A 64 12.98 -0.60 -19.72
N VAL A 65 12.74 -1.08 -18.50
CA VAL A 65 11.39 -1.38 -18.01
C VAL A 65 10.54 -0.11 -17.92
N ALA A 66 11.11 1.02 -17.48
CA ALA A 66 10.39 2.28 -17.40
C ALA A 66 10.05 2.87 -18.78
N ALA A 67 10.89 2.64 -19.79
CA ALA A 67 10.67 3.15 -21.14
C ALA A 67 9.72 2.28 -21.96
N ASN A 68 9.78 0.96 -21.80
CA ASN A 68 9.12 0.01 -22.71
C ASN A 68 7.92 -0.72 -22.11
N CYS A 69 7.83 -0.81 -20.77
CA CYS A 69 6.77 -1.55 -20.10
C CYS A 69 5.71 -0.64 -19.48
N THR A 70 4.51 -1.19 -19.28
CA THR A 70 3.44 -0.46 -18.58
C THR A 70 3.77 -0.30 -17.10
N VAL A 71 3.14 0.68 -16.44
CA VAL A 71 3.29 0.91 -14.99
C VAL A 71 2.92 -0.32 -14.15
N ARG A 72 1.97 -1.14 -14.61
CA ARG A 72 1.64 -2.39 -13.92
C ARG A 72 2.76 -3.41 -14.04
N GLU A 73 3.28 -3.60 -15.24
CA GLU A 73 4.38 -4.55 -15.47
C GLU A 73 5.65 -4.13 -14.74
N SER A 74 5.97 -2.84 -14.69
CA SER A 74 7.15 -2.36 -13.96
C SER A 74 7.06 -2.65 -12.46
N LEU A 75 5.88 -2.55 -11.86
CA LEU A 75 5.65 -2.92 -10.45
C LEU A 75 5.77 -4.43 -10.22
N LEU A 76 5.27 -5.25 -11.14
CA LEU A 76 5.38 -6.72 -11.06
C LEU A 76 6.83 -7.17 -11.19
N VAL A 77 7.60 -6.60 -12.13
CA VAL A 77 9.04 -6.85 -12.29
C VAL A 77 9.82 -6.42 -11.05
N GLN A 78 9.47 -5.28 -10.47
CA GLN A 78 10.12 -4.80 -9.25
C GLN A 78 9.83 -5.73 -8.05
N SER A 79 8.60 -6.24 -7.94
CA SER A 79 8.24 -7.22 -6.91
C SER A 79 8.98 -8.53 -7.10
N TYR A 80 9.01 -9.06 -8.33
CA TYR A 80 9.74 -10.26 -8.70
C TYR A 80 11.24 -10.14 -8.41
N SER A 81 11.87 -9.04 -8.84
CA SER A 81 13.30 -8.77 -8.60
C SER A 81 13.63 -8.75 -7.10
N LYS A 82 12.81 -8.09 -6.28
CA LYS A 82 13.00 -8.07 -4.81
C LYS A 82 12.93 -9.47 -4.21
N HIS A 83 11.98 -10.29 -4.65
CA HIS A 83 11.80 -11.66 -4.16
C HIS A 83 12.95 -12.58 -4.60
N THR A 84 13.29 -12.57 -5.89
CA THR A 84 14.35 -13.41 -6.47
C THR A 84 15.74 -13.04 -5.97
N CYS A 85 16.04 -11.75 -5.85
CA CYS A 85 17.34 -11.27 -5.39
C CYS A 85 17.49 -11.20 -3.87
N LYS A 86 16.44 -11.52 -3.09
CA LYS A 86 16.40 -11.37 -1.63
C LYS A 86 16.93 -10.00 -1.17
N ALA A 87 16.65 -8.97 -1.96
CA ALA A 87 17.16 -7.64 -1.69
C ALA A 87 16.56 -7.15 -0.35
N PRO A 88 17.36 -6.55 0.56
CA PRO A 88 16.83 -6.03 1.81
C PRO A 88 15.81 -4.94 1.47
N SER A 89 14.53 -5.23 1.69
CA SER A 89 13.48 -4.26 1.47
C SER A 89 13.69 -3.11 2.44
N ARG A 90 13.86 -1.88 1.93
CA ARG A 90 13.85 -0.67 2.76
C ARG A 90 12.41 -0.44 3.19
N ASP A 91 11.96 -1.19 4.20
CA ASP A 91 10.57 -1.20 4.66
C ASP A 91 10.21 0.13 5.33
N ARG A 92 9.76 1.09 4.51
CA ARG A 92 9.06 2.30 4.99
C ARG A 92 7.56 2.07 5.17
N THR A 93 7.07 0.93 4.72
CA THR A 93 5.70 0.46 4.91
C THR A 93 5.24 0.57 6.36
N THR A 94 6.07 0.13 7.31
CA THR A 94 5.72 0.15 8.73
C THR A 94 5.47 1.57 9.22
N LEU A 95 6.30 2.53 8.80
CA LEU A 95 6.15 3.93 9.16
C LEU A 95 4.84 4.52 8.59
N VAL A 96 4.53 4.21 7.33
CA VAL A 96 3.31 4.70 6.67
C VAL A 96 2.05 4.13 7.34
N TRP A 97 2.04 2.85 7.68
CA TRP A 97 0.90 2.24 8.36
C TRP A 97 0.74 2.73 9.81
N VAL A 98 1.83 2.84 10.56
CA VAL A 98 1.81 3.36 11.94
C VAL A 98 1.25 4.79 11.97
N ILE A 99 1.72 5.66 11.08
CA ILE A 99 1.19 7.03 10.97
C ILE A 99 -0.31 6.99 10.65
N GLY A 100 -0.73 6.17 9.68
CA GLY A 100 -2.13 6.02 9.31
C GLY A 100 -3.03 5.64 10.50
N ILE A 101 -2.65 4.62 11.27
CA ILE A 101 -3.41 4.20 12.46
C ILE A 101 -3.47 5.30 13.51
N VAL A 102 -2.33 5.93 13.81
CA VAL A 102 -2.26 6.97 14.86
C VAL A 102 -3.21 8.12 14.53
N PHE A 103 -3.19 8.60 13.28
CA PHE A 103 -4.10 9.65 12.84
C PHE A 103 -5.56 9.19 12.81
N LEU A 104 -5.83 7.92 12.47
CA LEU A 104 -7.19 7.36 12.50
C LEU A 104 -7.75 7.32 13.93
N ILE A 105 -6.96 6.87 14.91
CA ILE A 105 -7.37 6.85 16.32
C ILE A 105 -7.62 8.28 16.81
N LEU A 106 -6.70 9.20 16.52
CA LEU A 106 -6.81 10.60 16.95
C LEU A 106 -8.04 11.27 16.32
N GLY A 107 -8.32 11.01 15.05
CA GLY A 107 -9.51 11.48 14.33
C GLY A 107 -10.81 10.95 14.93
N LEU A 108 -10.85 9.65 15.26
CA LEU A 108 -12.02 9.03 15.91
C LEU A 108 -12.27 9.60 17.31
N ILE A 109 -11.22 9.86 18.08
CA ILE A 109 -11.33 10.52 19.39
C ILE A 109 -11.89 11.94 19.21
N GLY A 110 -11.34 12.73 18.29
CA GLY A 110 -11.81 14.08 18.00
C GLY A 110 -13.28 14.11 17.57
N PHE A 111 -13.69 13.20 16.69
CA PHE A 111 -15.08 13.04 16.28
C PHE A 111 -15.98 12.63 17.46
N GLY A 112 -15.54 11.68 18.28
CA GLY A 112 -16.26 11.24 19.47
C GLY A 112 -16.50 12.37 20.47
N LEU A 113 -15.46 13.17 20.76
CA LEU A 113 -15.58 14.35 21.63
C LEU A 113 -16.53 15.40 21.06
N ARG A 114 -16.51 15.62 19.74
CA ARG A 114 -17.45 16.55 19.06
C ARG A 114 -18.90 16.08 19.19
N VAL A 115 -19.16 14.80 18.93
CA VAL A 115 -20.49 14.21 19.09
C VAL A 115 -20.95 14.28 20.55
N MET A 116 -20.06 13.96 21.49
CA MET A 116 -20.34 14.06 22.94
C MET A 116 -20.71 15.49 23.34
N ALA A 117 -19.92 16.49 22.93
CA ALA A 117 -20.19 17.88 23.23
C ALA A 117 -21.54 18.35 22.65
N ARG A 118 -21.85 17.99 21.39
CA ARG A 118 -23.13 18.40 20.79
C ARG A 118 -24.34 17.72 21.40
N VAL A 119 -24.26 16.40 21.66
CA VAL A 119 -25.39 15.61 22.17
C VAL A 119 -25.67 15.88 23.64
N PHE A 120 -24.63 15.96 24.48
CA PHE A 120 -24.79 16.07 25.93
C PHE A 120 -24.78 17.52 26.44
N VAL A 121 -24.01 18.43 25.84
CA VAL A 121 -23.85 19.80 26.37
C VAL A 121 -24.81 20.78 25.72
N VAL A 122 -24.96 20.74 24.39
CA VAL A 122 -25.65 21.81 23.64
C VAL A 122 -27.05 21.40 23.15
N LYS A 123 -27.40 20.10 23.13
CA LYS A 123 -28.67 19.56 22.60
C LYS A 123 -29.08 20.19 21.25
N GLN A 124 -28.10 20.47 20.39
CA GLN A 124 -28.34 21.11 19.10
C GLN A 124 -28.53 20.09 17.97
N THR A 125 -29.24 20.50 16.93
CA THR A 125 -29.43 19.72 15.70
C THR A 125 -28.12 19.61 14.91
N TRP A 126 -28.04 18.59 14.04
CA TRP A 126 -26.87 18.35 13.19
C TRP A 126 -26.62 19.54 12.26
N GLY A 127 -25.41 20.09 12.32
CA GLY A 127 -24.96 21.18 11.45
C GLY A 127 -24.32 20.64 10.16
N SER A 128 -24.12 21.52 9.18
CA SER A 128 -23.36 21.23 7.96
C SER A 128 -21.92 20.76 8.27
N ASP A 129 -21.35 21.28 9.35
CA ASP A 129 -20.03 20.89 9.85
C ASP A 129 -19.96 19.42 10.33
N ASP A 130 -21.03 18.87 10.91
CA ASP A 130 -21.04 17.47 11.36
C ASP A 130 -21.07 16.49 10.18
N TRP A 131 -21.70 16.89 9.07
CA TRP A 131 -21.69 16.13 7.82
C TRP A 131 -20.31 16.05 7.18
N VAL A 132 -19.56 17.16 7.19
CA VAL A 132 -18.19 17.19 6.67
C VAL A 132 -17.28 16.28 7.50
N MET A 133 -17.42 16.30 8.82
CA MET A 133 -16.69 15.40 9.73
C MET A 133 -17.03 13.92 9.48
N LEU A 134 -18.31 13.59 9.29
CA LEU A 134 -18.71 12.22 8.97
C LEU A 134 -18.11 11.74 7.64
N PHE A 135 -18.13 12.60 6.61
CA PHE A 135 -17.55 12.29 5.31
C PHE A 135 -16.03 12.12 5.39
N ALA A 136 -15.34 12.95 6.17
CA ALA A 136 -13.90 12.84 6.40
C ALA A 136 -13.53 11.49 7.03
N VAL A 137 -14.25 11.07 8.07
CA VAL A 137 -14.04 9.76 8.71
C VAL A 137 -14.34 8.61 7.72
N ALA A 138 -15.41 8.74 6.94
CA ALA A 138 -15.79 7.73 5.95
C ALA A 138 -14.71 7.55 4.86
N LEU A 139 -14.03 8.61 4.42
CA LEU A 139 -12.93 8.53 3.47
C LEU A 139 -11.61 8.08 4.11
N MET A 140 -11.38 8.39 5.38
CA MET A 140 -10.15 8.03 6.08
C MET A 140 -9.99 6.51 6.23
N ILE A 141 -11.10 5.78 6.42
CA ILE A 141 -11.12 4.32 6.59
C ILE A 141 -10.56 3.57 5.38
N PRO A 142 -11.09 3.73 4.14
CA PRO A 142 -10.58 3.02 2.97
C PRO A 142 -9.15 3.42 2.63
N LEU A 143 -8.75 4.68 2.84
CA LEU A 143 -7.39 5.14 2.60
C LEU A 143 -6.36 4.42 3.50
N ASN A 144 -6.71 4.20 4.77
CA ASN A 144 -5.87 3.44 5.70
C ASN A 144 -5.79 1.95 5.33
N ALA A 145 -6.89 1.36 4.86
CA ALA A 145 -6.91 -0.03 4.40
C ALA A 145 -6.02 -0.25 3.16
N LEU A 146 -6.09 0.67 2.19
CA LEU A 146 -5.24 0.63 1.00
C LEU A 146 -3.75 0.78 1.35
N SER A 147 -3.43 1.59 2.35
CA SER A 147 -2.07 1.77 2.86
C SER A 147 -1.46 0.47 3.41
N VAL A 148 -2.24 -0.30 4.18
CA VAL A 148 -1.84 -1.64 4.67
C VAL A 148 -1.55 -2.58 3.51
N GLN A 149 -2.47 -2.61 2.55
CA GLN A 149 -2.43 -3.55 1.44
C GLN A 149 -1.23 -3.29 0.50
N ASN A 150 -0.98 -2.02 0.19
CA ASN A 150 0.22 -1.65 -0.59
C ASN A 150 1.50 -2.05 0.13
N GLY A 151 1.46 -1.99 1.46
CA GLY A 151 2.54 -2.41 2.32
C GLY A 151 2.84 -3.92 2.33
N SER A 152 1.82 -4.77 2.29
CA SER A 152 1.99 -6.23 2.20
C SER A 152 2.49 -6.65 0.82
N ILE A 153 1.96 -6.04 -0.24
CA ILE A 153 2.42 -6.26 -1.62
C ILE A 153 3.91 -5.88 -1.76
N ALA A 154 4.31 -4.74 -1.21
CA ALA A 154 5.69 -4.26 -1.32
C ALA A 154 6.73 -5.13 -0.57
N ARG A 155 6.30 -5.85 0.47
CA ARG A 155 7.17 -6.71 1.28
C ARG A 155 7.36 -8.11 0.70
N GLY A 156 6.49 -8.55 -0.22
CA GLY A 156 6.54 -9.92 -0.77
C GLY A 156 6.38 -11.01 0.31
N THR A 157 5.96 -10.64 1.53
CA THR A 157 5.79 -11.55 2.66
C THR A 157 4.42 -12.21 2.56
N ARG A 158 4.39 -13.51 2.28
CA ARG A 158 3.44 -14.41 2.90
C ARG A 158 4.12 -15.07 4.10
#